data_AF-A0A3P8AVD9-F1
#
_entry.id   AF-A0A3P8AVD9-F1
#
_cell.length_a   1.000
_cell.length_b   1.000
_cell.length_c   1.000
_cell.angle_alpha   90.00
_cell.angle_beta   90.00
_cell.angle_gamma   90.00
#
_symmetry.space_group_name_H-M   'P 1'
#
loop_
_entity.id
_entity.type
_entity.pdbx_description
1 polymer ?
#
loop_
_entity_poly.entity_id
_entity_poly.type
_entity_poly.pdbx_seq_one_letter_code
_entity_poly.pdbx_strand_id
1 'polypeptide(L)'
;MRLLLLLGFALRTVDSQGACSNAPSAALRVICGQINAWAALAKTVAPISKASVQSPGASAGGSFAVAALATSATATTAYECMDIACLCGFFGGSLPGLEQLFEPEEFANISGTGGSNCVLRNGQRLQKGIRKEYRVMTDAERNRYHSAMWTIKRNGDYDQLSRIHSSFQTSPGAHSGPAFLPWHREFIKRLEIALRRVDPTVSLPYWDSTLESTIPVSTWSSLFTNELMGRANPDGSIATGAFRGWLTVDQSRVFRRNLSQTGAPLQESDITSVWNTGDFRQVLASTAPDQSRSARETQYPQNIPSCFSQAHYGGNTMQPFFPMVNTDGLSNQYTGKWAEFFNW
;
A
#
# COMPACT_ATOMS: atom_id res chain seq x y z
N MET A 1 -10.41 49.01 42.86
CA MET A 1 -10.88 47.61 42.88
C MET A 1 -10.90 47.10 41.44
N ARG A 2 -10.07 46.08 41.19
CA ARG A 2 -9.69 45.35 39.96
C ARG A 2 -10.45 45.63 38.63
N LEU A 3 -9.70 46.08 37.63
CA LEU A 3 -10.04 46.01 36.20
C LEU A 3 -9.62 44.61 35.68
N LEU A 4 -10.59 43.79 35.26
CA LEU A 4 -10.37 42.46 34.69
C LEU A 4 -9.97 42.60 33.20
N LEU A 5 -8.70 42.34 32.90
CA LEU A 5 -8.20 42.12 31.54
C LEU A 5 -8.63 40.71 31.08
N LEU A 6 -9.68 40.64 30.26
CA LEU A 6 -10.01 39.46 29.48
C LEU A 6 -9.01 39.34 28.33
N LEU A 7 -7.98 38.50 28.49
CA LEU A 7 -7.19 38.01 27.36
C LEU A 7 -8.09 37.11 26.50
N GLY A 8 -8.64 37.68 25.43
CA GLY A 8 -9.24 36.89 24.36
C GLY A 8 -8.15 36.09 23.66
N PHE A 9 -8.10 34.78 23.90
CA PHE A 9 -7.39 33.86 23.03
C PHE A 9 -8.12 33.85 21.68
N ALA A 10 -7.63 34.67 20.74
CA ALA A 10 -7.96 34.51 19.34
C ALA A 10 -7.37 33.16 18.90
N LEU A 11 -8.21 32.11 18.86
CA LEU A 11 -7.95 30.92 18.08
C LEU A 11 -7.79 31.36 16.63
N ARG A 12 -6.55 31.61 16.20
CA ARG A 12 -6.23 31.71 14.79
C ARG A 12 -6.47 30.32 14.21
N THR A 13 -7.65 30.12 13.61
CA THR A 13 -7.83 29.09 12.61
C THR A 13 -6.81 29.39 11.52
N VAL A 14 -5.69 28.67 11.51
CA VAL A 14 -4.74 28.72 10.41
C VAL A 14 -5.49 28.16 9.21
N ASP A 15 -5.98 29.06 8.36
CA ASP A 15 -6.61 28.67 7.13
C ASP A 15 -5.56 27.95 6.28
N SER A 16 -5.78 26.65 6.05
CA SER A 16 -4.87 25.79 5.28
C SER A 16 -4.62 26.34 3.86
N GLN A 17 -5.52 27.19 3.35
CA GLN A 17 -5.34 27.88 2.07
C GLN A 17 -4.20 28.90 2.10
N GLY A 18 -3.96 29.56 3.24
CA GLY A 18 -2.88 30.54 3.41
C GLY A 18 -1.48 29.91 3.58
N ALA A 19 -1.40 28.63 3.94
CA ALA A 19 -0.12 27.91 4.03
C ALA A 19 0.35 27.42 2.66
N CYS A 20 -0.56 26.90 1.84
CA CYS A 20 -0.20 26.40 0.50
C CYS A 20 0.11 27.51 -0.50
N SER A 21 -0.49 28.71 -0.38
CA SER A 21 -0.18 29.83 -1.26
C SER A 21 1.29 30.24 -1.22
N ASN A 22 1.98 29.97 -0.12
CA ASN A 22 3.39 30.31 0.10
C ASN A 22 4.35 29.24 -0.43
N ALA A 23 3.87 28.14 -1.02
CA ALA A 23 4.76 27.10 -1.53
C ALA A 23 5.61 27.63 -2.70
N PRO A 24 6.90 27.24 -2.79
CA PRO A 24 7.89 27.93 -3.61
C PRO A 24 7.71 27.73 -5.12
N SER A 25 6.93 26.72 -5.54
CA SER A 25 6.62 26.47 -6.95
C SER A 25 5.12 26.25 -7.16
N ALA A 26 4.64 26.53 -8.36
CA ALA A 26 3.23 26.27 -8.72
C ALA A 26 2.85 24.79 -8.52
N ALA A 27 3.75 23.87 -8.85
CA ALA A 27 3.55 22.44 -8.63
C ALA A 27 3.38 22.11 -7.14
N LEU A 28 4.22 22.68 -6.26
CA LEU A 28 4.10 22.47 -4.82
C LEU A 28 2.84 23.08 -4.24
N ARG A 29 2.35 24.21 -4.79
CA ARG A 29 1.04 24.77 -4.41
C ARG A 29 -0.11 23.83 -4.71
N VAL A 30 -0.11 23.21 -5.90
CA VAL A 30 -1.12 22.23 -6.32
C VAL A 30 -1.09 21.00 -5.42
N ILE A 31 0.10 20.42 -5.21
CA ILE A 31 0.29 19.24 -4.36
C ILE A 31 -0.16 19.53 -2.91
N CYS A 32 0.25 20.67 -2.35
CA CYS A 32 -0.16 21.09 -1.01
C CYS A 32 -1.68 21.21 -0.90
N GLY A 33 -2.34 21.85 -1.88
CA GLY A 33 -3.78 21.98 -1.92
C GLY A 33 -4.49 20.63 -1.96
N GLN A 34 -4.01 19.70 -2.77
CA GLN A 34 -4.56 18.34 -2.88
C GLN A 34 -4.43 17.56 -1.57
N ILE A 35 -3.26 17.60 -0.93
CA ILE A 35 -3.01 16.94 0.36
C ILE A 35 -3.95 17.49 1.44
N ASN A 36 -4.13 18.82 1.49
CA ASN A 36 -5.04 19.47 2.44
C ASN A 36 -6.50 19.12 2.18
N ALA A 37 -6.92 19.04 0.91
CA ALA A 37 -8.27 18.63 0.55
C ALA A 37 -8.55 17.19 1.00
N TRP A 38 -7.64 16.26 0.74
CA TRP A 38 -7.73 14.88 1.22
C TRP A 38 -7.77 14.81 2.75
N ALA A 39 -6.92 15.58 3.45
CA ALA A 39 -6.90 15.64 4.90
C ALA A 39 -8.24 16.13 5.48
N ALA A 40 -8.83 17.15 4.86
CA ALA A 40 -10.12 17.70 5.27
C ALA A 40 -11.25 16.67 5.07
N LEU A 41 -11.28 15.99 3.93
CA LEU A 41 -12.27 14.96 3.62
C LEU A 41 -12.12 13.71 4.51
N ALA A 42 -10.89 13.28 4.79
CA ALA A 42 -10.65 12.15 5.69
C ALA A 42 -11.14 12.40 7.13
N LYS A 43 -11.19 13.67 7.58
CA LYS A 43 -11.75 14.06 8.89
C LYS A 43 -13.29 13.92 8.95
N THR A 44 -13.98 13.85 7.81
CA THR A 44 -15.44 13.66 7.79
C THR A 44 -15.86 12.19 7.86
N VAL A 45 -14.91 11.26 7.79
CA VAL A 45 -15.19 9.82 7.83
C VAL A 45 -15.14 9.32 9.28
N ALA A 46 -16.21 8.65 9.71
CA ALA A 46 -16.29 8.09 11.05
C ALA A 46 -15.21 7.00 11.24
N PRO A 47 -14.44 7.05 12.35
CA PRO A 47 -13.43 6.05 12.64
C PRO A 47 -14.07 4.71 12.98
N ILE A 48 -13.42 3.62 12.57
CA ILE A 48 -13.84 2.26 12.91
C ILE A 48 -12.76 1.62 13.79
N SER A 49 -13.15 1.27 15.02
CA SER A 49 -12.29 0.52 15.95
C SER A 49 -12.38 -0.97 15.66
N LYS A 50 -11.31 -1.71 15.97
CA LYS A 50 -11.30 -3.18 15.87
C LYS A 50 -12.47 -3.82 16.62
N ALA A 51 -12.81 -3.30 17.81
CA ALA A 51 -13.93 -3.76 18.62
C ALA A 51 -15.31 -3.57 17.94
N SER A 52 -15.49 -2.46 17.21
CA SER A 52 -16.75 -2.18 16.49
C SER A 52 -16.98 -3.11 15.28
N VAL A 53 -15.94 -3.71 14.73
CA VAL A 53 -16.00 -4.67 13.62
C VAL A 53 -16.20 -6.10 14.12
N GLN A 54 -15.76 -6.38 15.35
CA GLN A 54 -15.94 -7.67 16.03
C GLN A 54 -17.31 -7.82 16.70
N SER A 55 -18.17 -6.80 16.64
CA SER A 55 -19.52 -6.85 17.20
C SER A 55 -20.52 -7.19 16.08
N PRO A 56 -21.12 -8.40 16.02
CA PRO A 56 -22.31 -8.60 15.21
C PRO A 56 -23.40 -7.69 15.78
N GLY A 57 -24.12 -6.98 14.90
CA GLY A 57 -25.23 -6.14 15.30
C GLY A 57 -26.21 -6.90 16.20
N ALA A 58 -26.54 -6.30 17.35
CA ALA A 58 -27.61 -6.77 18.19
C ALA A 58 -28.95 -6.61 17.43
N SER A 59 -29.44 -7.70 16.85
CA SER A 59 -30.85 -7.86 16.50
C SER A 59 -31.38 -9.15 17.11
N ALA A 60 -32.27 -8.98 18.09
CA ALA A 60 -33.30 -9.90 18.55
C ALA A 60 -32.92 -11.36 18.89
N GLY A 61 -32.87 -11.63 20.19
CA GLY A 61 -33.44 -12.85 20.81
C GLY A 61 -32.90 -14.21 20.37
N GLY A 62 -31.97 -14.76 21.16
CA GLY A 62 -31.63 -16.19 21.10
C GLY A 62 -30.31 -16.48 21.79
N SER A 63 -30.35 -17.14 22.94
CA SER A 63 -29.20 -17.58 23.70
C SER A 63 -28.26 -18.44 22.85
N PHE A 64 -27.07 -17.92 22.55
CA PHE A 64 -25.93 -18.74 22.16
C PHE A 64 -24.71 -18.32 22.96
N ALA A 65 -24.14 -19.31 23.62
CA ALA A 65 -23.00 -19.19 24.51
C ALA A 65 -21.82 -18.51 23.81
N VAL A 66 -21.05 -17.80 24.62
CA VAL A 66 -19.78 -17.17 24.30
C VAL A 66 -18.83 -18.24 23.72
N ALA A 67 -18.77 -18.35 22.41
CA ALA A 67 -17.61 -18.95 21.76
C ALA A 67 -16.53 -17.87 21.80
N ALA A 68 -15.61 -18.01 22.78
CA ALA A 68 -14.28 -17.44 22.65
C ALA A 68 -13.80 -17.68 21.21
N LEU A 69 -13.19 -16.67 20.59
CA LEU A 69 -12.55 -16.76 19.28
C LEU A 69 -11.83 -18.12 19.18
N ALA A 70 -12.44 -19.07 18.47
CA ALA A 70 -11.66 -20.02 17.74
C ALA A 70 -10.95 -19.15 16.71
N THR A 71 -9.68 -18.85 16.96
CA THR A 71 -8.71 -18.70 15.88
C THR A 71 -8.88 -19.92 14.99
N SER A 72 -9.71 -19.82 13.96
CA SER A 72 -9.57 -20.73 12.84
C SER A 72 -8.15 -20.54 12.37
N ALA A 73 -7.30 -21.53 12.61
CA ALA A 73 -5.91 -21.55 12.18
C ALA A 73 -5.76 -21.62 10.64
N THR A 74 -6.88 -21.55 9.91
CA THR A 74 -6.95 -21.67 8.46
C THR A 74 -7.49 -20.36 7.88
N ALA A 75 -6.61 -19.61 7.22
CA ALA A 75 -6.99 -18.42 6.47
C ALA A 75 -8.12 -18.73 5.47
N THR A 76 -9.16 -17.89 5.44
CA THR A 76 -10.30 -18.08 4.53
C THR A 76 -10.06 -17.47 3.16
N THR A 77 -9.18 -16.46 3.10
CA THR A 77 -8.75 -15.81 1.87
C THR A 77 -7.23 -15.66 1.84
N ALA A 78 -6.66 -15.60 0.63
CA ALA A 78 -5.22 -15.39 0.45
C ALA A 78 -4.73 -14.08 1.10
N TYR A 79 -5.59 -13.07 1.26
CA TYR A 79 -5.21 -11.77 1.80
C TYR A 79 -5.00 -11.76 3.32
N GLU A 80 -5.49 -12.79 4.04
CA GLU A 80 -5.22 -12.99 5.47
C GLU A 80 -3.81 -13.53 5.72
N CYS A 81 -3.17 -14.10 4.72
CA CYS A 81 -1.86 -14.69 4.85
C CYS A 81 -0.72 -13.65 4.90
N MET A 82 0.29 -13.96 5.72
CA MET A 82 1.51 -13.16 5.88
C MET A 82 2.79 -13.92 5.51
N ASP A 83 2.68 -15.18 5.12
CA ASP A 83 3.80 -16.00 4.69
C ASP A 83 3.44 -17.00 3.56
N ILE A 84 4.48 -17.61 3.01
CA ILE A 84 4.41 -18.54 1.89
C ILE A 84 3.72 -19.85 2.28
N ALA A 85 3.79 -20.27 3.55
CA ALA A 85 3.15 -21.51 4.01
C ALA A 85 1.63 -21.36 3.92
N CYS A 86 1.09 -20.26 4.47
CA CYS A 86 -0.33 -19.94 4.41
C CYS A 86 -0.82 -19.78 2.95
N LEU A 87 -0.03 -19.15 2.08
CA LEU A 87 -0.41 -18.89 0.69
C LEU A 87 -0.34 -20.12 -0.22
N CYS A 88 0.27 -21.22 0.24
CA CYS A 88 0.55 -22.37 -0.60
C CYS A 88 -0.71 -22.92 -1.28
N GLY A 89 -1.76 -23.17 -0.50
CA GLY A 89 -3.03 -23.69 -1.03
C GLY A 89 -3.71 -22.71 -1.98
N PHE A 90 -3.63 -21.41 -1.71
CA PHE A 90 -4.21 -20.36 -2.56
C PHE A 90 -3.50 -20.22 -3.91
N PHE A 91 -2.24 -20.64 -3.99
CA PHE A 91 -1.47 -20.70 -5.26
C PHE A 91 -1.51 -22.09 -5.90
N GLY A 92 -2.38 -22.98 -5.41
CA GLY A 92 -2.58 -24.32 -5.94
C GLY A 92 -1.44 -25.30 -5.63
N GLY A 93 -0.57 -24.97 -4.67
CA GLY A 93 0.47 -25.85 -4.18
C GLY A 93 0.01 -26.72 -3.02
N SER A 94 0.88 -27.66 -2.64
CA SER A 94 0.73 -28.51 -1.45
C SER A 94 2.02 -28.48 -0.62
N LEU A 95 1.93 -28.87 0.64
CA LEU A 95 3.08 -29.00 1.55
C LEU A 95 3.39 -30.49 1.71
N PRO A 96 4.39 -31.07 1.00
CA PRO A 96 4.73 -32.48 1.13
C PRO A 96 5.28 -32.79 2.53
N GLY A 97 4.86 -33.91 3.12
CA GLY A 97 5.31 -34.35 4.45
C GLY A 97 4.43 -33.87 5.62
N LEU A 98 3.35 -33.14 5.37
CA LEU A 98 2.36 -32.75 6.40
C LEU A 98 1.11 -33.64 6.44
N GLU A 99 1.07 -34.72 5.66
CA GLU A 99 -0.05 -35.69 5.68
C GLU A 99 -0.11 -36.55 6.96
N GLN A 100 0.85 -36.41 7.90
CA GLN A 100 0.94 -37.24 9.11
C GLN A 100 1.05 -36.46 10.44
N LEU A 101 1.05 -35.12 10.47
CA LEU A 101 1.12 -34.35 11.72
C LEU A 101 -0.27 -33.81 12.09
N PHE A 102 -0.94 -34.53 12.98
CA PHE A 102 -2.30 -34.26 13.49
C PHE A 102 -2.36 -33.15 14.56
N GLU A 103 -1.27 -32.43 14.86
CA GLU A 103 -1.22 -31.47 15.95
C GLU A 103 -1.08 -30.01 15.46
N PRO A 104 -2.07 -29.13 15.73
CA PRO A 104 -2.12 -27.74 15.23
C PRO A 104 -0.99 -26.80 15.69
N GLU A 105 -0.31 -27.09 16.79
CA GLU A 105 0.66 -26.15 17.40
C GLU A 105 2.06 -26.21 16.77
N GLU A 106 2.40 -27.30 16.07
CA GLU A 106 3.75 -27.47 15.48
C GLU A 106 3.90 -26.81 14.10
N PHE A 107 2.78 -26.48 13.44
CA PHE A 107 2.74 -25.77 12.15
C PHE A 107 3.39 -24.37 12.25
N ALA A 108 3.34 -23.74 13.43
CA ALA A 108 3.91 -22.42 13.67
C ALA A 108 5.44 -22.39 13.71
N ASN A 109 6.11 -23.52 13.98
CA ASN A 109 7.57 -23.57 14.20
C ASN A 109 8.41 -23.90 12.95
N ILE A 110 7.79 -24.22 11.80
CA ILE A 110 8.49 -24.32 10.51
C ILE A 110 8.66 -22.93 9.85
N SER A 111 8.18 -21.87 10.50
CA SER A 111 8.06 -20.50 9.97
C SER A 111 9.31 -19.60 10.08
N GLY A 112 10.48 -20.19 10.38
CA GLY A 112 11.74 -19.47 10.67
C GLY A 112 12.60 -19.06 9.47
N THR A 113 12.38 -19.60 8.26
CA THR A 113 13.27 -19.36 7.10
C THR A 113 12.63 -18.59 5.94
N GLY A 114 11.36 -18.20 6.03
CA GLY A 114 10.67 -17.57 4.90
C GLY A 114 10.64 -18.45 3.64
N GLY A 115 10.81 -19.77 3.79
CA GLY A 115 10.68 -20.77 2.75
C GLY A 115 9.81 -21.90 3.27
N SER A 116 8.54 -21.92 2.87
CA SER A 116 7.71 -23.09 3.12
C SER A 116 8.14 -24.22 2.19
N ASN A 117 7.93 -25.47 2.58
CA ASN A 117 8.07 -26.64 1.69
C ASN A 117 6.99 -26.68 0.60
N CYS A 118 6.36 -25.55 0.27
CA CYS A 118 5.27 -25.50 -0.68
C CYS A 118 5.77 -25.88 -2.07
N VAL A 119 5.19 -26.95 -2.61
CA VAL A 119 5.44 -27.44 -3.96
C VAL A 119 4.20 -27.13 -4.79
N LEU A 120 4.40 -26.33 -5.84
CA LEU A 120 3.37 -26.00 -6.82
C LEU A 120 3.08 -27.21 -7.72
N ARG A 121 1.97 -27.17 -8.46
CA ARG A 121 1.56 -28.28 -9.36
C ARG A 121 2.59 -28.65 -10.40
N ASN A 122 3.46 -27.71 -10.78
CA ASN A 122 4.54 -27.92 -11.73
C ASN A 122 5.84 -28.46 -11.08
N GLY A 123 5.80 -28.84 -9.81
CA GLY A 123 6.95 -29.36 -9.05
C GLY A 123 7.90 -28.28 -8.53
N GLN A 124 7.70 -27.01 -8.87
CA GLN A 124 8.53 -25.92 -8.38
C GLN A 124 8.19 -25.56 -6.94
N ARG A 125 9.20 -25.17 -6.17
CA ARG A 125 8.99 -24.64 -4.83
C ARG A 125 8.51 -23.20 -4.90
N LEU A 126 7.48 -22.86 -4.14
CA LEU A 126 7.04 -21.48 -4.00
C LEU A 126 8.09 -20.68 -3.20
N GLN A 127 8.59 -19.59 -3.78
CA GLN A 127 9.63 -18.75 -3.18
C GLN A 127 9.08 -17.38 -2.80
N LYS A 128 9.86 -16.61 -2.04
CA LYS A 128 9.58 -15.17 -1.85
C LYS A 128 9.57 -14.45 -3.19
N GLY A 129 8.75 -13.40 -3.30
CA GLY A 129 8.78 -12.55 -4.49
C GLY A 129 10.04 -11.70 -4.51
N ILE A 130 10.70 -11.55 -5.65
CA ILE A 130 11.84 -10.65 -5.83
C ILE A 130 11.40 -9.47 -6.69
N ARG A 131 11.22 -8.31 -6.06
CA ARG A 131 10.80 -7.07 -6.72
C ARG A 131 12.00 -6.44 -7.41
N LYS A 132 11.93 -6.29 -8.73
CA LYS A 132 12.97 -5.71 -9.58
C LYS A 132 12.55 -4.34 -10.10
N GLU A 133 13.54 -3.49 -10.40
CA GLU A 133 13.28 -2.29 -11.19
C GLU A 133 12.75 -2.73 -12.56
N TYR A 134 11.63 -2.16 -13.00
CA TYR A 134 10.89 -2.64 -14.15
C TYR A 134 11.73 -2.72 -15.45
N ARG A 135 12.70 -1.82 -15.64
CA ARG A 135 13.57 -1.75 -16.82
C ARG A 135 14.61 -2.86 -16.84
N VAL A 136 15.04 -3.37 -15.67
CA VAL A 136 16.06 -4.43 -15.59
C VAL A 136 15.48 -5.85 -15.64
N MET A 137 14.15 -5.98 -15.63
CA MET A 137 13.49 -7.26 -15.85
C MET A 137 13.84 -7.80 -17.25
N THR A 138 13.95 -9.13 -17.37
CA THR A 138 14.01 -9.79 -18.67
C THR A 138 12.66 -9.66 -19.40
N ASP A 139 12.65 -9.82 -20.72
CA ASP A 139 11.41 -9.82 -21.50
C ASP A 139 10.44 -10.91 -21.04
N ALA A 140 10.96 -12.08 -20.67
CA ALA A 140 10.15 -13.17 -20.14
C ALA A 140 9.48 -12.80 -18.81
N GLU A 141 10.20 -12.14 -17.89
CA GLU A 141 9.63 -11.64 -16.64
C GLU A 141 8.58 -10.56 -16.88
N ARG A 142 8.85 -9.58 -17.76
CA ARG A 142 7.88 -8.53 -18.12
C ARG A 142 6.63 -9.11 -18.74
N ASN A 143 6.76 -10.05 -19.68
CA ASN A 143 5.62 -10.68 -20.34
C ASN A 143 4.72 -11.44 -19.35
N ARG A 144 5.31 -12.16 -18.37
CA ARG A 144 4.54 -12.81 -17.29
C ARG A 144 3.81 -11.78 -16.42
N TYR A 145 4.50 -10.70 -16.03
CA TYR A 145 3.88 -9.60 -15.27
C TYR A 145 2.71 -8.95 -16.04
N HIS A 146 2.88 -8.62 -17.33
CA HIS A 146 1.83 -8.02 -18.16
C HIS A 146 0.63 -8.97 -18.33
N SER A 147 0.90 -10.25 -18.58
CA SER A 147 -0.14 -11.27 -18.69
C SER A 147 -0.94 -11.40 -17.39
N ALA A 148 -0.25 -11.42 -16.24
CA ALA A 148 -0.88 -11.44 -14.92
C ALA A 148 -1.73 -10.18 -14.68
N MET A 149 -1.20 -8.99 -14.96
CA MET A 149 -1.93 -7.71 -14.86
C MET A 149 -3.22 -7.72 -15.71
N TRP A 150 -3.14 -8.12 -16.97
CA TRP A 150 -4.33 -8.22 -17.83
C TRP A 150 -5.32 -9.29 -17.36
N THR A 151 -4.84 -10.35 -16.73
CA THR A 151 -5.71 -11.40 -16.18
C THR A 151 -6.46 -10.90 -14.96
N ILE A 152 -5.79 -10.24 -14.01
CA ILE A 152 -6.45 -9.63 -12.84
C ILE A 152 -7.34 -8.44 -13.22
N LYS A 153 -7.12 -7.84 -14.38
CA LYS A 153 -8.04 -6.85 -14.95
C LYS A 153 -9.31 -7.51 -15.49
N ARG A 154 -9.17 -8.61 -16.24
CA ARG A 154 -10.30 -9.33 -16.83
C ARG A 154 -11.19 -10.01 -15.80
N ASN A 155 -10.62 -10.50 -14.70
CA ASN A 155 -11.38 -11.17 -13.65
C ASN A 155 -11.99 -10.19 -12.60
N GLY A 156 -11.67 -8.90 -12.68
CA GLY A 156 -12.21 -7.85 -11.80
C GLY A 156 -11.39 -7.54 -10.54
N ASP A 157 -10.36 -8.32 -10.22
CA ASP A 157 -9.53 -8.13 -9.01
C ASP A 157 -8.83 -6.75 -9.01
N TYR A 158 -8.26 -6.35 -10.16
CA TYR A 158 -7.64 -5.03 -10.31
C TYR A 158 -8.65 -3.91 -10.08
N ASP A 159 -9.88 -4.07 -10.58
CA ASP A 159 -10.91 -3.04 -10.46
C ASP A 159 -11.45 -2.92 -9.04
N GLN A 160 -11.49 -4.03 -8.31
CA GLN A 160 -11.78 -3.99 -6.88
C GLN A 160 -10.70 -3.23 -6.12
N LEU A 161 -9.42 -3.51 -6.36
CA LEU A 161 -8.30 -2.80 -5.74
C LEU A 161 -8.31 -1.31 -6.12
N SER A 162 -8.56 -0.99 -7.39
CA SER A 162 -8.64 0.40 -7.86
C SER A 162 -9.80 1.16 -7.20
N ARG A 163 -10.98 0.54 -7.06
CA ARG A 163 -12.12 1.14 -6.35
C ARG A 163 -11.82 1.42 -4.88
N ILE A 164 -11.14 0.49 -4.19
CA ILE A 164 -10.75 0.67 -2.78
C ILE A 164 -9.96 1.96 -2.59
N HIS A 165 -8.94 2.20 -3.43
CA HIS A 165 -8.08 3.39 -3.32
C HIS A 165 -8.74 4.68 -3.81
N SER A 166 -9.69 4.59 -4.75
CA SER A 166 -10.32 5.77 -5.40
C SER A 166 -11.20 6.64 -4.50
N SER A 167 -11.52 6.18 -3.29
CA SER A 167 -12.48 6.85 -2.40
C SER A 167 -11.91 7.02 -0.99
N PHE A 168 -11.93 8.27 -0.50
CA PHE A 168 -11.53 8.57 0.88
C PHE A 168 -12.53 7.99 1.89
N GLN A 169 -13.78 7.72 1.50
CA GLN A 169 -14.78 7.08 2.36
C GLN A 169 -14.42 5.63 2.65
N THR A 170 -13.84 4.91 1.68
CA THR A 170 -13.41 3.51 1.86
C THR A 170 -11.99 3.41 2.40
N SER A 171 -11.15 4.43 2.20
CA SER A 171 -9.73 4.40 2.56
C SER A 171 -9.24 5.73 3.13
N PRO A 172 -9.85 6.22 4.23
CA PRO A 172 -9.51 7.52 4.82
C PRO A 172 -8.09 7.58 5.41
N GLY A 173 -7.49 6.42 5.71
CA GLY A 173 -6.12 6.32 6.19
C GLY A 173 -5.06 6.26 5.08
N ALA A 174 -5.46 6.17 3.80
CA ALA A 174 -4.53 5.94 2.71
C ALA A 174 -3.60 7.13 2.44
N HIS A 175 -4.02 8.38 2.72
CA HIS A 175 -3.25 9.59 2.38
C HIS A 175 -3.28 10.62 3.50
N SER A 176 -2.35 11.58 3.46
CA SER A 176 -2.35 12.76 4.33
C SER A 176 -2.20 12.48 5.84
N GLY A 177 -1.50 11.40 6.20
CA GLY A 177 -1.18 11.09 7.59
C GLY A 177 -0.34 9.81 7.75
N PRO A 178 0.01 9.43 9.00
CA PRO A 178 1.01 8.39 9.27
C PRO A 178 0.60 6.98 8.86
N ALA A 179 -0.68 6.72 8.61
CA ALA A 179 -1.12 5.44 8.06
C ALA A 179 -0.78 5.26 6.57
N PHE A 180 -0.30 6.30 5.86
CA PHE A 180 0.00 6.26 4.43
C PHE A 180 0.87 5.05 4.03
N LEU A 181 2.04 4.88 4.65
CA LEU A 181 2.93 3.76 4.31
C LEU A 181 2.38 2.39 4.69
N PRO A 182 1.96 2.13 5.95
CA PRO A 182 1.46 0.81 6.30
C PRO A 182 0.22 0.44 5.48
N TRP A 183 -0.66 1.40 5.18
CA TRP A 183 -1.82 1.19 4.30
C TRP A 183 -1.39 0.80 2.89
N HIS A 184 -0.46 1.55 2.27
CA HIS A 184 0.01 1.23 0.92
C HIS A 184 0.82 -0.07 0.88
N ARG A 185 1.55 -0.42 1.95
CA ARG A 185 2.28 -1.69 2.05
C ARG A 185 1.32 -2.89 2.02
N GLU A 186 0.22 -2.81 2.75
CA GLU A 186 -0.83 -3.83 2.69
C GLU A 186 -1.53 -3.84 1.33
N PHE A 187 -1.83 -2.67 0.77
CA PHE A 187 -2.47 -2.54 -0.55
C PHE A 187 -1.64 -3.20 -1.65
N ILE A 188 -0.33 -2.94 -1.72
CA ILE A 188 0.56 -3.55 -2.71
C ILE A 188 0.80 -5.05 -2.44
N LYS A 189 0.74 -5.51 -1.18
CA LYS A 189 0.74 -6.95 -0.86
C LYS A 189 -0.46 -7.63 -1.51
N ARG A 190 -1.66 -7.05 -1.39
CA ARG A 190 -2.88 -7.60 -2.02
C ARG A 190 -2.80 -7.62 -3.53
N LEU A 191 -2.25 -6.58 -4.16
CA LEU A 191 -2.00 -6.57 -5.60
C LEU A 191 -1.03 -7.70 -6.00
N GLU A 192 0.07 -7.87 -5.27
CA GLU A 192 1.05 -8.93 -5.54
C GLU A 192 0.48 -10.33 -5.34
N ILE A 193 -0.34 -10.55 -4.30
CA ILE A 193 -1.07 -11.81 -4.12
C ILE A 193 -2.01 -12.06 -5.30
N ALA A 194 -2.75 -11.06 -5.79
CA ALA A 194 -3.63 -11.23 -6.95
C ALA A 194 -2.84 -11.62 -8.21
N LEU A 195 -1.69 -10.99 -8.45
CA LEU A 195 -0.79 -11.35 -9.55
C LEU A 195 -0.26 -12.78 -9.40
N ARG A 196 0.14 -13.18 -8.19
CA ARG A 196 0.73 -14.48 -7.91
C ARG A 196 -0.26 -15.65 -7.89
N ARG A 197 -1.55 -15.37 -7.71
CA ARG A 197 -2.63 -16.34 -7.98
C ARG A 197 -2.75 -16.68 -9.46
N VAL A 198 -2.35 -15.76 -10.35
CA VAL A 198 -2.28 -16.02 -11.80
C VAL A 198 -0.97 -16.73 -12.15
N ASP A 199 0.15 -16.21 -11.66
CA ASP A 199 1.48 -16.78 -11.89
C ASP A 199 2.34 -16.64 -10.63
N PRO A 200 2.57 -17.73 -9.88
CA PRO A 200 3.30 -17.69 -8.61
C PRO A 200 4.76 -17.23 -8.71
N THR A 201 5.32 -17.16 -9.93
CA THR A 201 6.69 -16.68 -10.21
C THR A 201 6.77 -15.17 -10.43
N VAL A 202 5.62 -14.50 -10.62
CA VAL A 202 5.57 -13.04 -10.78
C VAL A 202 5.83 -12.36 -9.43
N SER A 203 6.54 -11.24 -9.46
CA SER A 203 6.69 -10.32 -8.33
C SER A 203 6.35 -8.92 -8.80
N LEU A 204 5.85 -8.08 -7.91
CA LEU A 204 5.49 -6.71 -8.25
C LEU A 204 6.77 -5.90 -8.54
N PRO A 205 6.97 -5.36 -9.76
CA PRO A 205 8.13 -4.53 -10.03
C PRO A 205 8.00 -3.16 -9.37
N TYR A 206 9.12 -2.46 -9.23
CA TYR A 206 9.14 -1.05 -8.83
C TYR A 206 9.64 -0.17 -9.98
N TRP A 207 9.29 1.11 -9.90
CA TRP A 207 9.82 2.16 -10.76
C TRP A 207 10.68 3.07 -9.92
N ASP A 208 11.99 3.10 -10.20
CA ASP A 208 12.88 4.07 -9.61
C ASP A 208 12.82 5.39 -10.39
N SER A 209 12.02 6.33 -9.90
CA SER A 209 11.85 7.64 -10.53
C SER A 209 13.08 8.55 -10.42
N THR A 210 14.07 8.20 -9.58
CA THR A 210 15.32 8.98 -9.49
C THR A 210 16.10 8.96 -10.80
N LEU A 211 15.99 7.87 -11.56
CA LEU A 211 16.61 7.75 -12.87
C LEU A 211 16.04 8.78 -13.86
N GLU A 212 14.74 9.10 -13.80
CA GLU A 212 14.13 10.15 -14.62
C GLU A 212 14.58 11.56 -14.25
N SER A 213 15.05 11.78 -13.02
CA SER A 213 15.59 13.10 -12.62
C SER A 213 16.95 13.40 -13.29
N THR A 214 17.64 12.37 -13.79
CA THR A 214 18.97 12.50 -14.41
C THR A 214 18.95 12.76 -15.91
N ILE A 215 17.77 12.62 -16.55
CA ILE A 215 17.63 12.83 -18.01
C ILE A 215 17.12 14.24 -18.32
N PRO A 216 17.60 14.90 -19.40
CA PRO A 216 17.22 16.28 -19.71
C PRO A 216 15.73 16.47 -20.00
N VAL A 217 15.07 15.44 -20.54
CA VAL A 217 13.65 15.47 -20.89
C VAL A 217 12.99 14.17 -20.44
N SER A 218 12.04 14.24 -19.50
CA SER A 218 11.40 13.04 -18.92
C SER A 218 10.68 12.17 -19.96
N THR A 219 10.20 12.78 -21.06
CA THR A 219 9.56 12.07 -22.17
C THR A 219 10.53 11.17 -22.95
N TRP A 220 11.85 11.29 -22.72
CA TRP A 220 12.87 10.40 -23.26
C TRP A 220 13.12 9.17 -22.39
N SER A 221 12.44 9.05 -21.25
CA SER A 221 12.56 7.85 -20.42
C SER A 221 12.23 6.61 -21.23
N SER A 222 13.10 5.61 -21.13
CA SER A 222 12.88 4.29 -21.75
C SER A 222 11.60 3.63 -21.24
N LEU A 223 11.13 4.00 -20.03
CA LEU A 223 9.90 3.48 -19.42
C LEU A 223 8.66 3.83 -20.25
N PHE A 224 8.60 5.02 -20.85
CA PHE A 224 7.42 5.55 -21.57
C PHE A 224 7.52 5.40 -23.09
N THR A 225 8.12 4.30 -23.53
CA THR A 225 8.26 3.87 -24.93
C THR A 225 7.13 2.94 -25.36
N ASN A 226 7.04 2.63 -26.65
CA ASN A 226 6.00 1.74 -27.19
C ASN A 226 6.15 0.30 -26.70
N GLU A 227 7.37 -0.10 -26.38
CA GLU A 227 7.77 -1.44 -25.95
C GLU A 227 7.40 -1.67 -24.48
N LEU A 228 7.44 -0.62 -23.66
CA LEU A 228 7.20 -0.68 -22.22
C LEU A 228 5.82 -0.13 -21.84
N MET A 229 5.76 1.02 -21.16
CA MET A 229 4.51 1.53 -20.60
C MET A 229 3.65 2.29 -21.62
N GLY A 230 4.13 2.53 -22.84
CA GLY A 230 3.39 3.22 -23.88
C GLY A 230 3.72 4.72 -23.94
N ARG A 231 3.77 5.22 -25.17
CA ARG A 231 4.04 6.63 -25.49
C ARG A 231 2.74 7.44 -25.47
N ALA A 232 2.83 8.67 -24.96
CA ALA A 232 1.72 9.61 -25.01
C ALA A 232 1.62 10.29 -26.38
N ASN A 233 0.41 10.36 -26.90
CA ASN A 233 0.04 11.22 -28.03
C ASN A 233 0.04 12.70 -27.61
N PRO A 234 -0.02 13.66 -28.55
CA PRO A 234 -0.08 15.08 -28.22
C PRO A 234 -1.23 15.49 -27.28
N ASP A 235 -2.35 14.75 -27.29
CA ASP A 235 -3.50 14.96 -26.39
C ASP A 235 -3.37 14.21 -25.04
N GLY A 236 -2.22 13.59 -24.80
CA GLY A 236 -1.92 12.78 -23.63
C GLY A 236 -2.40 11.34 -23.71
N SER A 237 -3.21 10.96 -24.70
CA SER A 237 -3.76 9.60 -24.80
C SER A 237 -2.66 8.56 -24.99
N ILE A 238 -2.79 7.41 -24.33
CA ILE A 238 -1.85 6.29 -24.48
C ILE A 238 -2.44 5.25 -25.44
N ALA A 239 -1.83 5.12 -26.62
CA ALA A 239 -2.26 4.18 -27.66
C ALA A 239 -1.32 2.97 -27.84
N THR A 240 -0.13 2.98 -27.21
CA THR A 240 0.90 1.93 -27.33
C THR A 240 1.28 1.36 -25.96
N GLY A 241 2.25 0.42 -25.92
CA GLY A 241 2.70 -0.19 -24.67
C GLY A 241 1.89 -1.42 -24.24
N ALA A 242 2.37 -2.01 -23.15
CA ALA A 242 1.81 -3.22 -22.53
C ALA A 242 0.36 -3.05 -22.08
N PHE A 243 -0.04 -1.82 -21.75
CA PHE A 243 -1.35 -1.51 -21.16
C PHE A 243 -2.27 -0.69 -22.08
N ARG A 244 -1.96 -0.57 -23.38
CA ARG A 244 -2.88 0.10 -24.33
C ARG A 244 -4.30 -0.50 -24.26
N GLY A 245 -5.32 0.36 -24.32
CA GLY A 245 -6.72 -0.08 -24.25
C GLY A 245 -7.18 -0.55 -22.86
N TRP A 246 -6.40 -0.29 -21.81
CA TRP A 246 -6.80 -0.55 -20.43
C TRP A 246 -8.08 0.21 -20.10
N LEU A 247 -9.10 -0.54 -19.65
CA LEU A 247 -10.37 0.06 -19.24
C LEU A 247 -10.19 0.73 -17.87
N THR A 248 -10.34 2.03 -17.78
CA THR A 248 -10.27 2.77 -16.51
C THR A 248 -11.57 2.66 -15.72
N VAL A 249 -11.55 3.09 -14.45
CA VAL A 249 -12.71 3.01 -13.53
C VAL A 249 -13.90 3.85 -14.02
N ASP A 250 -13.63 4.93 -14.76
CA ASP A 250 -14.62 5.77 -15.44
C ASP A 250 -15.15 5.15 -16.76
N GLN A 251 -14.83 3.87 -17.01
CA GLN A 251 -15.20 3.11 -18.20
C GLN A 251 -14.59 3.61 -19.53
N SER A 252 -13.60 4.51 -19.48
CA SER A 252 -12.82 4.88 -20.66
C SER A 252 -11.80 3.78 -21.03
N ARG A 253 -11.56 3.54 -22.32
CA ARG A 253 -10.39 2.73 -22.78
C ARG A 253 -9.20 3.58 -23.17
N VAL A 254 -9.34 4.90 -22.99
CA VAL A 254 -8.30 5.89 -23.23
C VAL A 254 -7.95 6.50 -21.90
N PHE A 255 -6.82 6.06 -21.34
CA PHE A 255 -6.19 6.76 -20.23
C PHE A 255 -5.13 7.70 -20.76
N ARG A 256 -4.86 8.77 -20.01
CA ARG A 256 -3.95 9.84 -20.41
C ARG A 256 -2.74 9.92 -19.48
N ARG A 257 -1.59 10.29 -20.04
CA ARG A 257 -0.42 10.72 -19.27
C ARG A 257 0.18 11.96 -19.92
N ASN A 258 0.34 13.01 -19.12
CA ASN A 258 1.00 14.24 -19.56
C ASN A 258 2.29 14.40 -18.76
N LEU A 259 3.35 13.73 -19.22
CA LEU A 259 4.67 13.77 -18.58
C LEU A 259 5.23 15.20 -18.59
N SER A 260 5.96 15.57 -17.54
CA SER A 260 6.59 16.89 -17.38
C SER A 260 5.66 18.11 -17.33
N GLN A 261 4.33 17.95 -17.22
CA GLN A 261 3.42 19.10 -17.07
C GLN A 261 3.44 19.72 -15.68
N THR A 262 3.53 18.90 -14.63
CA THR A 262 3.46 19.36 -13.23
C THR A 262 4.30 18.45 -12.35
N GLY A 263 5.06 19.06 -11.44
CA GLY A 263 6.00 18.35 -10.57
C GLY A 263 7.31 17.96 -11.27
N ALA A 264 8.14 17.21 -10.57
CA ALA A 264 9.37 16.61 -11.07
C ALA A 264 9.51 15.20 -10.49
N PRO A 265 10.25 14.29 -11.15
CA PRO A 265 10.66 13.03 -10.55
C PRO A 265 11.46 13.26 -9.25
N LEU A 266 11.48 12.26 -8.36
CA LEU A 266 12.31 12.33 -7.15
C LEU A 266 13.79 12.46 -7.53
N GLN A 267 14.55 13.26 -6.80
CA GLN A 267 16.00 13.31 -6.89
C GLN A 267 16.64 12.53 -5.75
N GLU A 268 17.90 12.10 -5.93
CA GLU A 268 18.66 11.45 -4.86
C GLU A 268 18.79 12.34 -3.60
N SER A 269 18.85 13.66 -3.81
CA SER A 269 18.81 14.64 -2.72
C SER A 269 17.50 14.63 -1.95
N ASP A 270 16.36 14.35 -2.61
CA ASP A 270 15.06 14.25 -1.94
C ASP A 270 15.02 13.01 -1.04
N ILE A 271 15.53 11.87 -1.55
CA ILE A 271 15.66 10.62 -0.78
C ILE A 271 16.58 10.83 0.42
N THR A 272 17.77 11.40 0.18
CA THR A 272 18.75 11.71 1.22
C THR A 272 18.17 12.66 2.28
N SER A 273 17.37 13.65 1.88
CA SER A 273 16.73 14.58 2.80
C SER A 273 15.73 13.88 3.72
N VAL A 274 14.91 12.96 3.18
CA VAL A 274 13.96 12.15 3.96
C VAL A 274 14.69 11.12 4.83
N TRP A 275 15.80 10.56 4.33
CA TRP A 275 16.60 9.58 5.06
C TRP A 275 17.46 10.21 6.16
N ASN A 276 17.81 11.49 6.09
CA ASN A 276 18.64 12.09 7.15
C ASN A 276 17.83 12.88 8.18
N THR A 277 16.52 12.99 8.02
CA THR A 277 15.71 13.74 8.97
C THR A 277 15.34 12.91 10.20
N GLY A 278 15.79 13.39 11.37
CA GLY A 278 15.40 12.84 12.66
C GLY A 278 14.01 13.27 13.14
N ASP A 279 13.31 14.15 12.41
CA ASP A 279 11.97 14.60 12.78
C ASP A 279 10.92 13.94 11.91
N PHE A 280 10.19 13.00 12.51
CA PHE A 280 9.08 12.34 11.87
C PHE A 280 8.03 13.34 11.32
N ARG A 281 7.93 14.58 11.83
CA ARG A 281 7.02 15.62 11.30
C ARG A 281 7.42 16.13 9.92
N GLN A 282 8.70 16.07 9.57
CA GLN A 282 9.21 16.40 8.23
C GLN A 282 8.99 15.24 7.24
N VAL A 283 8.52 14.10 7.75
CA VAL A 283 8.47 12.83 7.02
C VAL A 283 7.06 12.23 6.95
N LEU A 284 6.25 12.36 8.02
CA LEU A 284 4.91 11.85 8.39
C LEU A 284 4.26 10.67 7.62
N ALA A 285 5.11 9.92 6.95
CA ALA A 285 4.86 8.79 6.09
C ALA A 285 6.22 8.10 5.82
N SER A 286 7.16 8.15 6.74
CA SER A 286 8.28 7.21 6.84
C SER A 286 8.65 7.08 8.30
N THR A 287 8.57 5.85 8.76
CA THR A 287 9.30 5.34 9.90
C THR A 287 10.71 5.94 9.91
N ALA A 288 11.10 6.50 11.05
CA ALA A 288 12.34 7.26 11.24
C ALA A 288 13.56 6.57 10.62
N PRO A 289 14.53 7.34 10.11
CA PRO A 289 15.58 6.78 9.28
C PRO A 289 16.56 5.82 9.96
N ASP A 290 16.68 5.84 11.28
CA ASP A 290 17.59 4.96 12.04
C ASP A 290 16.83 3.95 12.90
N GLN A 291 15.88 3.24 12.29
CA GLN A 291 15.17 2.16 12.98
C GLN A 291 15.88 0.82 12.81
N SER A 292 16.28 0.23 13.95
CA SER A 292 16.57 -1.20 14.03
C SER A 292 15.39 -2.03 13.52
N ARG A 293 15.64 -3.27 13.14
CA ARG A 293 14.59 -4.20 12.69
C ARG A 293 13.44 -4.29 13.71
N SER A 294 13.73 -4.34 15.01
CA SER A 294 12.70 -4.37 16.06
C SER A 294 11.97 -3.03 16.25
N ALA A 295 12.66 -1.91 16.08
CA ALA A 295 12.05 -0.59 16.16
C ALA A 295 11.00 -0.35 15.05
N ARG A 296 11.22 -0.93 13.85
CA ARG A 296 10.29 -0.80 12.72
C ARG A 296 8.87 -1.27 13.02
N GLU A 297 8.71 -2.28 13.86
CA GLU A 297 7.39 -2.87 14.15
C GLU A 297 6.60 -2.10 15.21
N THR A 298 7.25 -1.20 15.95
CA THR A 298 6.66 -0.58 17.15
C THR A 298 6.61 0.95 17.09
N GLN A 299 7.42 1.58 16.24
CA GLN A 299 7.44 3.03 16.13
C GLN A 299 6.31 3.55 15.24
N TYR A 300 5.30 4.13 15.88
CA TYR A 300 4.19 4.82 15.24
C TYR A 300 3.99 6.21 15.88
N PRO A 301 3.66 7.26 15.11
CA PRO A 301 3.43 8.59 15.66
C PRO A 301 2.30 8.63 16.70
N GLN A 302 2.43 9.52 17.69
CA GLN A 302 1.38 9.77 18.67
C GLN A 302 0.10 10.28 18.01
N ASN A 303 -1.06 9.97 18.59
CA ASN A 303 -2.34 10.43 18.08
C ASN A 303 -2.50 11.94 18.31
N ILE A 304 -2.45 12.73 17.23
CA ILE A 304 -2.57 14.20 17.29
C ILE A 304 -3.77 14.64 16.44
N PRO A 305 -4.98 14.77 17.03
CA PRO A 305 -6.22 15.07 16.29
C PRO A 305 -6.17 16.38 15.47
N SER A 306 -5.35 17.34 15.90
CA SER A 306 -5.14 18.59 15.17
C SER A 306 -4.36 18.39 13.86
N CYS A 307 -3.48 17.38 13.80
CA CYS A 307 -2.62 17.12 12.64
C CYS A 307 -3.30 16.22 11.61
N PHE A 308 -3.99 15.15 12.03
CA PHE A 308 -4.59 14.17 11.12
C PHE A 308 -5.84 13.53 11.74
N SER A 309 -6.70 12.95 10.89
CA SER A 309 -7.92 12.29 11.33
C SER A 309 -7.66 11.02 12.14
N GLN A 310 -8.66 10.57 12.90
CA GLN A 310 -8.59 9.33 13.67
C GLN A 310 -8.37 8.08 12.81
N ALA A 311 -8.66 8.15 11.50
CA ALA A 311 -8.34 7.08 10.55
C ALA A 311 -6.85 6.73 10.53
N HIS A 312 -5.98 7.67 10.92
CA HIS A 312 -4.54 7.48 10.99
C HIS A 312 -4.02 7.04 12.35
N TYR A 313 -4.86 6.79 13.36
CA TYR A 313 -4.35 6.35 14.66
C TYR A 313 -3.85 4.91 14.57
N GLY A 314 -2.76 4.59 15.28
CA GLY A 314 -2.10 3.29 15.15
C GLY A 314 -3.03 2.10 15.39
N GLY A 315 -3.88 2.19 16.42
CA GLY A 315 -4.87 1.16 16.77
C GLY A 315 -6.22 1.27 16.04
N ASN A 316 -6.39 2.24 15.14
CA ASN A 316 -7.59 2.31 14.32
C ASN A 316 -7.52 1.27 13.19
N THR A 317 -8.68 0.76 12.77
CA THR A 317 -8.72 -0.20 11.66
C THR A 317 -8.14 0.41 10.39
N MET A 318 -7.28 -0.34 9.71
CA MET A 318 -6.74 0.00 8.40
C MET A 318 -7.80 -0.25 7.33
N GLN A 319 -8.79 0.63 7.22
CA GLN A 319 -9.92 0.43 6.31
C GLN A 319 -9.48 0.34 4.83
N PRO A 320 -10.03 -0.61 4.04
CA PRO A 320 -11.04 -1.62 4.37
C PRO A 320 -10.44 -2.99 4.73
N PHE A 321 -9.18 -3.05 5.15
CA PHE A 321 -8.42 -4.28 5.40
C PHE A 321 -8.68 -4.85 6.80
N PHE A 322 -9.95 -5.06 7.14
CA PHE A 322 -10.34 -5.70 8.40
C PHE A 322 -9.75 -7.12 8.51
N PRO A 323 -9.38 -7.59 9.72
CA PRO A 323 -9.43 -6.90 11.02
C PRO A 323 -8.13 -6.12 11.36
N MET A 324 -7.30 -5.79 10.37
CA MET A 324 -5.99 -5.18 10.57
C MET A 324 -6.12 -3.75 11.10
N VAL A 325 -5.20 -3.36 11.98
CA VAL A 325 -5.02 -1.98 12.41
C VAL A 325 -3.80 -1.36 11.72
N ASN A 326 -3.68 -0.04 11.73
CA ASN A 326 -2.60 0.65 11.01
C ASN A 326 -1.19 0.18 11.43
N THR A 327 -0.97 -0.16 12.69
CA THR A 327 0.32 -0.69 13.17
C THR A 327 0.66 -2.07 12.62
N ASP A 328 -0.33 -2.89 12.22
CA ASP A 328 -0.06 -4.22 11.64
C ASP A 328 0.71 -4.11 10.31
N GLY A 329 0.52 -3.01 9.58
CA GLY A 329 1.28 -2.72 8.35
C GLY A 329 2.76 -2.43 8.57
N LEU A 330 3.20 -2.24 9.82
CA LEU A 330 4.61 -2.03 10.14
C LEU A 330 5.43 -3.32 10.23
N SER A 331 4.77 -4.49 10.26
CA SER A 331 5.43 -5.78 10.46
C SER A 331 6.61 -6.01 9.51
N ASN A 332 7.69 -6.59 10.02
CA ASN A 332 8.81 -7.04 9.21
C ASN A 332 8.46 -8.27 8.37
N GLN A 333 7.31 -8.92 8.59
CA GLN A 333 6.93 -10.11 7.83
C GLN A 333 6.70 -9.82 6.35
N TYR A 334 6.28 -8.59 5.98
CA TYR A 334 6.13 -8.17 4.58
C TYR A 334 7.41 -8.34 3.77
N THR A 335 8.57 -8.09 4.38
CA THR A 335 9.88 -8.24 3.72
C THR A 335 10.58 -9.54 4.10
N GLY A 336 10.50 -9.94 5.37
CA GLY A 336 11.18 -11.12 5.89
C GLY A 336 10.57 -12.46 5.50
N LYS A 337 9.28 -12.50 5.14
CA LYS A 337 8.55 -13.75 4.84
C LYS A 337 7.88 -13.78 3.47
N TRP A 338 7.63 -12.63 2.85
CA TRP A 338 6.79 -12.55 1.65
C TRP A 338 7.53 -12.12 0.37
N ALA A 339 8.21 -10.97 0.41
CA ALA A 339 8.90 -10.42 -0.77
C ALA A 339 10.18 -9.68 -0.38
N GLU A 340 11.17 -9.66 -1.26
CA GLU A 340 12.43 -8.94 -1.10
C GLU A 340 12.67 -8.05 -2.33
N PHE A 341 13.55 -7.06 -2.20
CA PHE A 341 13.94 -6.19 -3.31
C PHE A 341 15.24 -6.69 -3.93
N PHE A 342 15.32 -6.65 -5.25
CA PHE A 342 16.54 -6.98 -5.98
C PHE A 342 17.54 -5.81 -5.91
N ASN A 343 18.75 -6.10 -5.43
CA ASN A 343 19.89 -5.16 -5.37
C ASN A 343 19.63 -3.86 -4.57
N TRP A 344 19.12 -3.99 -3.34
CA TRP A 344 19.05 -2.87 -2.38
C TRP A 344 19.82 -3.19 -1.11
#